data_AF-A0A2V7M380-F1
#
_entry.id   AF-A0A2V7M380-F1
#
_cell.length_a   1.000
_cell.length_b   1.000
_cell.length_c   1.000
_cell.angle_alpha   90.00
_cell.angle_beta   90.00
_cell.angle_gamma   90.00
#
_symmetry.space_group_name_H-M   'P 1'
#
loop_
_entity.id
_entity.type
_entity.pdbx_description
1 polymer ?
#
loop_
_entity_poly.entity_id
_entity_poly.type
_entity_poly.pdbx_seq_one_letter_code
_entity_poly.pdbx_strand_id
1 'polypeptide(L)'
;MVRRYPLRGEGGWDYLLLDPASRRLFISRGTRVVVIDADSGLVRGEIPNTPGVHGVALAPDLGRGATSNGRDQSVTIFNLRSLDTMARVRTTGGNPDAIVYEPATAGST
;
A
#
# COMPACT_ATOMS: atom_id res chain seq x y z
N MET A 1 14.36 15.07 17.90
CA MET A 1 14.27 13.73 18.51
C MET A 1 13.80 12.74 17.45
N VAL A 2 14.39 11.54 17.38
CA VAL A 2 14.01 10.49 16.42
C VAL A 2 13.25 9.39 17.15
N ARG A 3 12.08 8.99 16.63
CA ARG A 3 11.30 7.84 17.12
C ARG A 3 11.64 6.58 16.32
N ARG A 4 11.59 5.42 16.98
CA ARG A 4 11.80 4.10 16.37
C ARG A 4 10.62 3.20 16.71
N TYR A 5 10.01 2.60 15.70
CA TYR A 5 8.89 1.67 15.87
C TYR A 5 9.31 0.28 15.41
N PRO A 6 9.46 -0.70 16.32
CA PRO A 6 9.79 -2.05 15.93
C PRO A 6 8.59 -2.71 15.26
N LEU A 7 8.70 -2.98 13.97
CA LEU A 7 7.73 -3.78 13.23
C LEU A 7 8.01 -5.27 13.47
N ARG A 8 7.01 -5.98 13.98
CA ARG A 8 7.12 -7.40 14.29
C ARG A 8 6.83 -8.27 13.06
N GLY A 9 7.26 -9.52 13.14
CA GLY A 9 7.07 -10.52 12.08
C GLY A 9 8.20 -10.52 11.04
N GLU A 10 8.14 -11.50 10.15
CA GLU A 10 9.18 -11.76 9.14
C GLU A 10 8.99 -10.90 7.88
N GLY A 11 9.99 -10.97 6.99
CA GLY A 11 10.01 -10.29 5.69
C GLY A 11 10.83 -9.01 5.66
N GLY A 12 11.50 -8.76 4.54
CA GLY A 12 12.14 -7.48 4.24
C GLY A 12 11.10 -6.37 3.99
N TRP A 13 11.58 -5.13 3.95
CA TRP A 13 10.79 -3.96 3.59
C TRP A 13 11.26 -3.40 2.24
N ASP A 14 10.36 -2.71 1.54
CA ASP A 14 10.67 -2.01 0.30
C ASP A 14 10.15 -0.56 0.37
N TYR A 15 9.09 -0.17 -0.35
CA TYR A 15 8.58 1.20 -0.25
C TYR A 15 7.79 1.48 1.03
N LEU A 16 7.81 2.75 1.41
CA LEU A 16 6.95 3.33 2.43
C LEU A 16 6.11 4.44 1.80
N LEU A 17 4.84 4.51 2.16
CA LEU A 17 3.96 5.62 1.76
C LEU A 17 3.24 6.18 2.98
N LEU A 18 3.42 7.48 3.21
CA LEU A 18 2.69 8.22 4.23
C LEU A 18 1.41 8.82 3.63
N ASP A 19 0.26 8.51 4.23
CA ASP A 19 -0.95 9.30 4.08
C ASP A 19 -0.96 10.40 5.17
N PRO A 20 -0.66 11.66 4.82
CA PRO A 20 -0.61 12.74 5.81
C PRO A 20 -1.99 13.07 6.39
N ALA A 21 -3.07 12.83 5.66
CA ALA A 21 -4.42 13.21 6.08
C ALA A 21 -4.94 12.28 7.19
N SER A 22 -4.73 10.97 7.03
CA SER A 22 -5.12 9.99 8.06
C SER A 22 -4.02 9.63 9.05
N ARG A 23 -2.81 10.21 8.90
CA ARG A 23 -1.60 9.87 9.66
C ARG A 23 -1.27 8.38 9.61
N ARG A 24 -1.57 7.71 8.50
CA ARG A 24 -1.27 6.29 8.27
C ARG A 24 0.01 6.14 7.47
N LEU A 25 0.92 5.29 7.92
CA LEU A 25 2.11 4.89 7.19
C LEU A 25 1.93 3.45 6.69
N PHE A 26 1.93 3.29 5.37
CA PHE A 26 1.87 2.01 4.68
C PHE A 26 3.28 1.52 4.41
N ILE A 27 3.59 0.29 4.81
CA ILE A 27 4.93 -0.27 4.80
C ILE A 27 4.86 -1.63 4.11
N SER A 28 5.49 -1.76 2.94
CA SER A 28 5.58 -3.04 2.26
C SER A 28 6.46 -4.01 3.06
N ARG A 29 5.99 -5.26 3.17
CA ARG A 29 6.55 -6.27 4.07
C ARG A 29 6.51 -7.66 3.44
N GLY A 30 7.26 -7.85 2.36
CA GLY A 30 7.48 -9.15 1.70
C GLY A 30 6.24 -9.80 1.08
N THR A 31 5.22 -10.12 1.88
CA THR A 31 3.97 -10.78 1.48
C THR A 31 2.71 -10.01 1.91
N ARG A 32 2.87 -8.87 2.57
CA ARG A 32 1.78 -8.03 3.08
C ARG A 32 2.20 -6.57 3.13
N VAL A 33 1.25 -5.66 3.27
CA VAL A 33 1.51 -4.27 3.68
C VAL A 33 1.06 -4.13 5.13
N VAL A 34 1.93 -3.60 5.99
CA VAL A 34 1.57 -3.22 7.36
C VAL A 34 1.20 -1.75 7.37
N VAL A 35 0.09 -1.41 8.00
CA VAL A 35 -0.36 -0.03 8.17
C VAL A 35 -0.22 0.35 9.63
N ILE A 36 0.56 1.38 9.91
CA ILE A 36 0.74 1.92 11.27
C ILE A 36 0.24 3.35 11.35
N ASP A 37 -0.06 3.77 12.56
CA ASP A 37 -0.21 5.18 12.93
C ASP A 37 1.17 5.84 12.98
N ALA A 38 1.36 6.92 12.23
CA ALA A 38 2.65 7.57 12.07
C ALA A 38 3.14 8.27 13.36
N ASP A 39 2.22 8.65 14.24
CA ASP A 39 2.53 9.40 15.46
C ASP A 39 2.83 8.49 16.65
N SER A 40 2.06 7.41 16.80
CA SER A 40 2.17 6.46 17.91
C SER A 40 2.94 5.19 17.56
N GLY A 41 3.08 4.85 16.28
CA GLY A 41 3.67 3.59 15.83
C GLY A 41 2.77 2.37 15.99
N LEU A 42 1.53 2.55 16.43
CA LEU A 42 0.58 1.45 16.63
C LEU A 42 0.11 0.88 15.29
N VAL A 43 0.09 -0.44 15.18
CA VAL A 43 -0.47 -1.13 14.01
C VAL A 43 -1.98 -0.87 13.94
N ARG A 44 -2.43 -0.43 12.76
CA ARG A 44 -3.84 -0.15 12.44
C ARG A 44 -4.46 -1.24 11.59
N GLY A 45 -3.65 -2.06 10.94
CA GLY A 45 -4.09 -3.23 10.19
C GLY A 45 -3.03 -3.66 9.18
N GLU A 46 -3.41 -4.61 8.34
CA GLU A 46 -2.57 -5.14 7.28
C GLU A 46 -3.39 -5.34 6.00
N ILE A 47 -2.72 -5.26 4.85
CA ILE A 47 -3.25 -5.73 3.56
C ILE A 47 -2.54 -7.05 3.25
N PRO A 48 -3.20 -8.20 3.46
CA PRO A 48 -2.57 -9.50 3.31
C PRO A 48 -2.50 -9.95 1.85
N ASN A 49 -1.80 -11.06 1.60
CA ASN A 49 -1.77 -11.75 0.31
C ASN A 49 -1.28 -10.84 -0.84
N THR A 50 -0.18 -10.14 -0.59
CA THR A 50 0.54 -9.33 -1.58
C THR A 50 1.98 -9.85 -1.75
N PRO A 51 2.20 -11.06 -2.32
CA PRO A 51 3.53 -11.64 -2.45
C PRO A 51 4.46 -10.78 -3.31
N GLY A 52 5.62 -10.43 -2.75
CA GLY A 52 6.59 -9.53 -3.38
C GLY A 52 6.08 -8.10 -3.51
N VAL A 53 5.29 -7.62 -2.55
CA VAL A 53 4.80 -6.24 -2.62
C VAL A 53 5.93 -5.23 -2.60
N HIS A 54 5.91 -4.30 -3.55
CA HIS A 54 6.86 -3.20 -3.67
C HIS A 54 6.23 -1.91 -3.14
N GLY A 55 5.31 -1.35 -3.92
CA GLY A 55 4.70 -0.03 -3.69
C GLY A 55 3.22 -0.08 -3.30
N VAL A 56 2.76 1.06 -2.79
CA VAL A 56 1.35 1.35 -2.54
C VAL A 56 1.02 2.66 -3.26
N ALA A 57 -0.15 2.74 -3.89
CA ALA A 57 -0.73 3.99 -4.37
C ALA A 57 -2.08 4.22 -3.68
N LEU A 58 -2.37 5.46 -3.32
CA LEU A 58 -3.63 5.82 -2.68
C LEU A 58 -4.47 6.63 -3.65
N ALA A 59 -5.76 6.30 -3.75
CA ALA A 59 -6.77 7.01 -4.52
C ALA A 59 -7.89 7.45 -3.55
N PRO A 60 -7.68 8.51 -2.74
CA PRO A 60 -8.61 8.89 -1.68
C PRO A 60 -9.98 9.32 -2.22
N ASP A 61 -10.02 9.95 -3.38
CA ASP A 61 -11.22 10.35 -4.12
C ASP A 61 -12.09 9.14 -4.51
N LEU A 62 -11.48 7.97 -4.71
CA LEU A 62 -12.16 6.71 -4.96
C LEU A 62 -12.40 5.87 -3.70
N GLY A 63 -11.87 6.30 -2.54
CA GLY A 63 -11.87 5.51 -1.31
C GLY A 63 -11.08 4.20 -1.41
N ARG A 64 -10.07 4.15 -2.29
CA ARG A 64 -9.32 2.94 -2.63
C ARG A 64 -7.82 3.16 -2.47
N GLY A 65 -7.10 2.05 -2.36
CA GLY A 65 -5.67 2.02 -2.63
C GLY A 65 -5.32 0.81 -3.50
N ALA A 66 -4.09 0.80 -3.99
CA ALA A 66 -3.54 -0.27 -4.79
C ALA A 66 -2.15 -0.67 -4.32
N THR A 67 -1.79 -1.95 -4.41
CA THR A 67 -0.43 -2.44 -4.21
C THR A 67 0.10 -3.07 -5.49
N SER A 68 1.39 -2.90 -5.78
CA SER A 68 2.10 -3.65 -6.81
C SER A 68 2.75 -4.89 -6.21
N ASN A 69 2.43 -6.07 -6.74
CA ASN A 69 2.86 -7.36 -6.20
C ASN A 69 3.79 -8.06 -7.18
N GLY A 70 5.09 -7.92 -6.95
CA GLY A 70 6.12 -8.37 -7.88
C GLY A 70 6.10 -9.88 -8.12
N ARG A 71 6.11 -10.67 -7.04
CA ARG A 71 6.15 -12.14 -7.10
C ARG A 71 4.81 -12.76 -7.55
N ASP A 72 3.72 -12.02 -7.39
CA ASP A 72 2.39 -12.46 -7.84
C ASP A 72 2.01 -11.85 -9.21
N GLN A 73 2.83 -11.00 -9.83
CA GLN A 73 2.52 -10.39 -11.13
C GLN A 73 1.10 -9.77 -11.16
N SER A 74 0.79 -9.02 -10.10
CA SER A 74 -0.55 -8.49 -9.90
C SER A 74 -0.56 -7.12 -9.24
N VAL A 75 -1.71 -6.46 -9.37
CA VAL A 75 -2.09 -5.30 -8.57
C VAL A 75 -3.23 -5.72 -7.64
N THR A 76 -3.12 -5.42 -6.36
CA THR A 76 -4.24 -5.59 -5.42
C THR A 76 -4.93 -4.25 -5.21
N ILE A 77 -6.23 -4.18 -5.43
CA ILE A 77 -7.05 -3.02 -5.08
C ILE A 77 -7.68 -3.31 -3.73
N PHE A 78 -7.60 -2.35 -2.80
CA PHE A 78 -8.14 -2.48 -1.45
C PHE A 78 -8.98 -1.27 -1.04
N ASN A 79 -9.86 -1.45 -0.06
CA ASN A 79 -10.66 -0.38 0.53
C ASN A 79 -9.78 0.45 1.46
N LEU A 80 -9.70 1.77 1.25
CA LEU A 80 -8.77 2.61 1.99
C LEU A 80 -9.08 2.72 3.50
N ARG A 81 -10.36 2.55 3.87
CA ARG A 81 -10.81 2.63 5.26
C ARG A 81 -10.55 1.32 6.00
N SER A 82 -11.10 0.21 5.49
CA SER A 82 -11.07 -1.10 6.16
C SER A 82 -9.82 -1.91 5.87
N LEU A 83 -9.08 -1.55 4.81
CA LEU A 83 -7.92 -2.29 4.28
C LEU A 83 -8.27 -3.63 3.61
N ASP A 84 -9.56 -3.92 3.46
CA ASP A 84 -10.01 -5.16 2.82
C ASP A 84 -9.64 -5.18 1.34
N THR A 85 -9.17 -6.34 0.86
CA THR A 85 -8.96 -6.56 -0.56
C THR A 85 -10.29 -6.52 -1.30
N MET A 86 -10.37 -5.67 -2.31
CA MET A 86 -11.55 -5.53 -3.18
C MET A 86 -11.38 -6.29 -4.49
N ALA A 87 -10.18 -6.28 -5.06
CA ALA A 87 -9.89 -6.96 -6.31
C ALA A 87 -8.41 -7.28 -6.45
N ARG A 88 -8.10 -8.23 -7.34
CA ARG A 88 -6.74 -8.53 -7.77
C ARG A 88 -6.70 -8.60 -9.29
N VAL A 89 -5.84 -7.80 -9.88
CA VAL A 89 -5.72 -7.63 -11.34
C VAL A 89 -4.37 -8.18 -11.76
N ARG A 90 -4.34 -9.12 -12.69
CA ARG A 90 -3.07 -9.62 -13.26
C ARG A 90 -2.45 -8.55 -14.15
N THR A 91 -1.14 -8.36 -14.02
CA THR A 91 -0.38 -7.51 -14.94
C THR A 91 0.03 -8.31 -16.17
N THR A 92 0.20 -7.64 -17.30
CA THR A 92 0.71 -8.25 -18.54
C THR A 92 2.24 -8.38 -18.54
N GLY A 93 2.93 -7.53 -17.76
CA GLY A 93 4.36 -7.64 -17.46
C GLY A 93 4.65 -8.42 -16.17
N GLY A 94 5.90 -8.84 -16.00
CA GLY A 94 6.40 -9.47 -14.78
C GLY A 94 6.91 -8.45 -13.76
N ASN A 95 6.86 -8.83 -12.48
CA ASN A 95 7.38 -8.07 -11.34
C ASN A 95 6.99 -6.58 -11.33
N PRO A 96 5.69 -6.21 -11.31
CA PRO A 96 5.29 -4.81 -11.18
C PRO A 96 5.86 -4.23 -9.89
N ASP A 97 6.55 -3.09 -9.99
CA ASP A 97 7.31 -2.49 -8.90
C ASP A 97 6.75 -1.10 -8.54
N ALA A 98 7.18 -0.04 -9.21
CA ALA A 98 6.63 1.29 -8.98
C ALA A 98 5.14 1.36 -9.34
N ILE A 99 4.37 2.03 -8.49
CA ILE A 99 2.93 2.26 -8.69
C ILE A 99 2.59 3.69 -8.27
N VAL A 100 1.79 4.36 -9.08
CA VAL A 100 1.30 5.72 -8.83
C VAL A 100 -0.18 5.78 -9.19
N TYR A 101 -0.93 6.62 -8.49
CA TYR A 101 -2.29 6.98 -8.85
C TYR A 101 -2.29 8.42 -9.34
N GLU A 102 -2.91 8.64 -10.50
CA GLU A 102 -3.22 9.96 -11.02
C GLU A 102 -4.75 10.12 -11.00
N PRO A 103 -5.30 11.11 -10.28
CA PRO A 103 -6.73 11.39 -10.32
C PRO A 103 -7.11 11.86 -11.72
N ALA A 104 -8.32 11.53 -12.16
CA ALA A 104 -8.80 12.00 -13.46
C ALA A 104 -8.76 13.53 -13.50
N THR A 105 -7.98 14.08 -14.44
CA THR A 105 -8.00 15.51 -14.72
C THR A 105 -9.34 15.84 -15.37
N ALA A 106 -10.10 16.77 -14.78
CA ALA A 106 -11.21 17.38 -15.49
C ALA A 106 -10.61 18.12 -16.68
N GLY A 107 -10.76 17.58 -17.89
CA GLY A 107 -10.34 18.26 -19.10
C GLY A 107 -10.99 19.64 -19.11
N SER A 108 -10.18 20.68 -19.21
CA SER A 108 -10.67 22.05 -19.46
C SER A 108 -11.36 22.05 -20.82
N THR A 109 -12.68 21.86 -20.82
CA THR A 109 -13.56 22.22 -21.93
C THR A 109 -13.96 23.67 -21.79
#